data_AF-A0A6G0X8C8-F1
#
_entry.id   AF-A0A6G0X8C8-F1
#
_cell.length_a   1.000
_cell.length_b   1.000
_cell.length_c   1.000
_cell.angle_alpha   90.00
_cell.angle_beta   90.00
_cell.angle_gamma   90.00
#
_symmetry.space_group_name_H-M   'P 1'
#
loop_
_entity.id
_entity.type
_entity.pdbx_description
1 polymer ?
#
loop_
_entity_poly.entity_id
_entity_poly.type
_entity_poly.pdbx_seq_one_letter_code
_entity_poly.pdbx_strand_id
1 'polypeptide(L)'
;MPKGKKLTDIEVGKVLGLHEAGKSNRNIAKIIGRSEKAVRTVLLNAKHPKARKKVGRKVILKKCHLRRIFRLACIKQQSCREIEKSLGFIVHKSCSHSVLRASKFAKYIKRKPSPYLKKQHKVARLRFAKQYINKPNFWHCLVFSDEKMFNLDGPDGCQYYWHDLRREPETYSKRVVGGGSVMVWAAICSQGKSKLAILQGKQDSSKYCETLSNYLLPFLRELEEKHGIKEPVFQHDNASIHSSRATAEFLANSNCLPLIWPSKSPDLNVIENVWGVLARDVYKNGRQFATKDQLEA
;
A
#
# COMPACT_ATOMS: atom_id res chain seq x y z
N MET A 1 35.83 23.76 -35.81
CA MET A 1 36.02 22.93 -37.02
C MET A 1 34.92 21.87 -37.11
N PRO A 2 34.16 21.82 -38.21
CA PRO A 2 33.15 20.78 -38.42
C PRO A 2 33.82 19.39 -38.48
N LYS A 3 33.21 18.39 -37.86
CA LYS A 3 33.70 17.01 -37.94
C LYS A 3 33.45 16.49 -39.36
N GLY A 4 34.49 15.96 -40.00
CA GLY A 4 34.36 15.31 -41.30
C GLY A 4 33.42 14.10 -41.26
N LYS A 5 32.85 13.73 -42.41
CA LYS A 5 31.99 12.55 -42.57
C LYS A 5 32.71 11.29 -42.07
N LYS A 6 32.01 10.43 -41.32
CA LYS A 6 32.55 9.13 -40.89
C LYS A 6 32.78 8.23 -42.11
N LEU A 7 33.80 7.39 -42.04
CA LEU A 7 34.03 6.33 -43.01
C LEU A 7 32.90 5.30 -42.91
N THR A 8 32.46 4.79 -44.05
CA THR A 8 31.53 3.66 -44.17
C THR A 8 32.26 2.35 -43.94
N ASP A 9 31.52 1.29 -43.62
CA ASP A 9 32.13 -0.04 -43.39
C ASP A 9 32.85 -0.58 -44.64
N ILE A 10 32.36 -0.25 -45.83
CA ILE A 10 33.00 -0.57 -47.11
C ILE A 10 34.34 0.16 -47.25
N GLU A 11 34.40 1.44 -46.90
CA GLU A 11 35.66 2.21 -46.93
C GLU A 11 36.65 1.68 -45.87
N VAL A 12 36.16 1.27 -44.70
CA VAL A 12 36.98 0.64 -43.66
C VAL A 12 37.58 -0.68 -44.16
N GLY A 13 36.79 -1.53 -44.82
CA GLY A 13 37.27 -2.77 -45.44
C GLY A 13 38.34 -2.52 -46.52
N LYS A 14 38.12 -1.52 -47.38
CA LYS A 14 39.10 -1.11 -48.40
C LYS A 14 40.42 -0.62 -47.79
N VAL A 15 40.35 0.14 -46.69
CA VAL A 15 41.56 0.58 -45.96
C VAL A 15 42.36 -0.62 -45.46
N LEU A 16 41.70 -1.61 -44.85
CA LEU A 16 42.36 -2.79 -44.30
C LEU A 16 43.01 -3.64 -45.40
N GLY A 17 42.28 -3.95 -46.47
CA GLY A 17 42.80 -4.75 -47.59
C GLY A 17 43.95 -4.08 -48.33
N LEU A 18 43.88 -2.76 -48.58
CA LEU A 18 44.98 -2.04 -49.22
C LEU A 18 46.23 -1.93 -48.31
N HIS A 19 46.04 -1.91 -47.00
CA HIS A 19 47.14 -1.92 -46.05
C HIS A 19 47.83 -3.29 -45.99
N GLU A 20 47.06 -4.38 -46.02
CA GLU A 20 47.59 -5.75 -46.15
C GLU A 20 48.35 -5.95 -47.46
N ALA A 21 47.89 -5.33 -48.55
CA ALA A 21 48.59 -5.29 -49.84
C ALA A 21 49.84 -4.38 -49.86
N GLY A 22 50.31 -3.90 -48.71
CA GLY A 22 51.56 -3.14 -48.55
C GLY A 22 51.52 -1.69 -49.03
N LYS A 23 50.33 -1.11 -49.32
CA LYS A 23 50.23 0.29 -49.74
C LYS A 23 50.46 1.24 -48.56
N SER A 24 51.14 2.36 -48.82
CA SER A 24 51.36 3.40 -47.81
C SER A 24 50.07 4.13 -47.42
N ASN A 25 49.98 4.61 -46.18
CA ASN A 25 48.79 5.31 -45.67
C ASN A 25 48.37 6.52 -46.53
N ARG A 26 49.33 7.24 -47.11
CA ARG A 26 49.08 8.36 -48.04
C ARG A 26 48.47 7.89 -49.34
N ASN A 27 48.94 6.77 -49.90
CA ASN A 27 48.37 6.21 -51.12
C ASN A 27 46.96 5.69 -50.88
N ILE A 28 46.72 5.01 -49.75
CA ILE A 28 45.38 4.54 -49.36
C ILE A 28 44.43 5.74 -49.21
N ALA A 29 44.89 6.82 -48.59
CA ALA A 29 44.12 8.06 -48.41
C ALA A 29 43.72 8.68 -49.76
N LYS A 30 44.64 8.73 -50.73
CA LYS A 30 44.37 9.20 -52.10
C LYS A 30 43.36 8.30 -52.82
N ILE A 31 43.52 6.97 -52.76
CA ILE A 31 42.65 6.00 -53.43
C ILE A 31 41.20 6.09 -52.91
N ILE A 32 41.02 6.27 -51.61
CA ILE A 32 39.70 6.31 -50.98
C ILE A 32 39.13 7.73 -50.94
N GLY A 33 39.91 8.76 -51.33
CA GLY A 33 39.48 10.16 -51.30
C GLY A 33 39.26 10.70 -49.88
N ARG A 34 40.05 10.22 -48.90
CA ARG A 34 39.90 10.53 -47.48
C ARG A 34 41.21 11.05 -46.90
N SER A 35 41.16 11.61 -45.70
CA SER A 35 42.38 12.10 -45.05
C SER A 35 43.26 10.95 -44.55
N GLU A 36 44.58 11.13 -44.61
CA GLU A 36 45.56 10.17 -44.06
C GLU A 36 45.29 9.87 -42.58
N LYS A 37 44.81 10.88 -41.82
CA LYS A 37 44.41 10.72 -40.42
C LYS A 37 43.25 9.73 -40.25
N ALA A 38 42.29 9.68 -41.17
CA ALA A 38 41.18 8.75 -41.13
C ALA A 38 41.67 7.31 -41.35
N VAL A 39 42.55 7.11 -42.34
CA VAL A 39 43.21 5.82 -42.61
C VAL A 39 43.99 5.34 -41.38
N ARG A 40 44.84 6.20 -40.81
CA ARG A 40 45.62 5.88 -39.59
C ARG A 40 44.72 5.51 -38.41
N THR A 41 43.59 6.22 -38.24
CA THR A 41 42.63 5.92 -37.16
C THR A 41 41.99 4.54 -37.32
N VAL A 42 41.64 4.15 -38.55
CA VAL A 42 41.09 2.81 -38.84
C VAL A 42 42.10 1.73 -38.50
N LEU A 43 43.34 1.87 -38.98
CA LEU A 43 44.40 0.89 -38.72
C LEU A 43 44.74 0.76 -37.23
N LEU A 44 44.75 1.87 -36.48
CA LEU A 44 44.94 1.85 -35.03
C LEU A 44 43.79 1.14 -34.29
N ASN A 45 42.55 1.37 -34.71
CA ASN A 45 41.38 0.69 -34.12
C ASN A 45 41.34 -0.80 -34.47
N ALA A 46 41.83 -1.19 -35.66
CA ALA A 46 41.93 -2.60 -36.06
C ALA A 46 42.99 -3.36 -35.27
N LYS A 47 44.15 -2.73 -35.00
CA LYS A 47 45.20 -3.32 -34.14
C LYS A 47 44.80 -3.40 -32.67
N HIS A 48 43.99 -2.45 -32.20
CA HIS A 48 43.52 -2.41 -30.81
C HIS A 48 42.02 -2.11 -30.75
N PRO A 49 41.16 -3.14 -30.88
CA PRO A 49 39.70 -2.98 -30.81
C PRO A 49 39.27 -2.65 -29.37
N LYS A 50 39.40 -1.37 -28.97
CA LYS A 50 38.87 -0.88 -27.69
C LYS A 50 37.43 -0.45 -27.89
N ALA A 51 36.50 -1.21 -27.31
CA ALA A 51 35.12 -0.76 -27.14
C ALA A 51 35.12 0.57 -26.39
N ARG A 52 34.67 1.65 -27.05
CA ARG A 52 34.47 2.93 -26.36
C ARG A 52 33.35 2.75 -25.35
N LYS A 53 33.68 2.72 -24.06
CA LYS A 53 32.67 2.86 -23.00
C LYS A 53 31.96 4.18 -23.24
N LYS A 54 30.64 4.14 -23.52
CA LYS A 54 29.80 5.33 -23.49
C LYS A 54 29.82 5.83 -22.03
N VAL A 55 30.66 6.82 -21.74
CA VAL A 55 30.73 7.42 -20.42
C VAL A 55 29.47 8.28 -20.30
N GLY A 56 28.46 7.76 -19.60
CA GLY A 56 27.27 8.52 -19.26
C GLY A 56 27.61 9.72 -18.37
N ARG A 57 26.60 10.55 -18.08
CA ARG A 57 26.74 11.67 -17.14
C ARG A 57 27.32 11.17 -15.82
N LYS A 58 28.41 11.81 -15.34
CA LYS A 58 29.02 11.48 -14.05
C LYS A 58 27.97 11.59 -12.94
N VAL A 59 27.86 10.55 -12.12
CA VAL A 59 26.96 10.52 -10.97
C VAL A 59 27.50 11.49 -9.92
N ILE A 60 26.75 12.56 -9.63
CA ILE A 60 27.12 13.59 -8.65
C ILE A 60 27.03 13.04 -7.21
N LEU A 61 26.14 12.07 -6.97
CA LEU A 61 25.92 11.49 -5.66
C LEU A 61 27.01 10.49 -5.25
N LYS A 62 27.62 10.73 -4.09
CA LYS A 62 28.54 9.78 -3.43
C LYS A 62 27.78 8.61 -2.81
N LYS A 63 28.47 7.47 -2.60
CA LYS A 63 27.92 6.28 -1.92
C LYS A 63 27.35 6.58 -0.52
N CYS A 64 27.91 7.55 0.20
CA CYS A 64 27.38 7.99 1.50
C CYS A 64 25.98 8.60 1.38
N HIS A 65 25.72 9.43 0.36
CA HIS A 65 24.41 10.03 0.12
C HIS A 65 23.38 8.96 -0.21
N LEU A 66 23.72 7.97 -1.06
CA LEU A 66 22.84 6.85 -1.38
C LEU A 66 22.44 6.06 -0.13
N ARG A 67 23.40 5.73 0.73
CA ARG A 67 23.13 5.04 2.02
C ARG A 67 22.26 5.89 2.94
N ARG A 68 22.49 7.20 2.99
CA ARG A 68 21.73 8.11 3.85
C ARG A 68 20.30 8.29 3.36
N ILE A 69 20.06 8.46 2.06
CA ILE A 69 18.73 8.48 1.44
C ILE A 69 17.97 7.19 1.78
N PHE A 70 18.61 6.02 1.58
CA PHE A 70 17.99 4.73 1.86
C PHE A 70 17.60 4.60 3.35
N ARG A 71 18.48 4.98 4.27
CA ARG A 71 18.23 4.94 5.72
C ARG A 71 17.10 5.90 6.12
N LEU A 72 17.10 7.12 5.61
CA LEU A 72 16.06 8.09 5.93
C LEU A 72 14.69 7.66 5.40
N ALA A 73 14.64 7.11 4.19
CA ALA A 73 13.41 6.58 3.59
C ALA A 73 12.90 5.32 4.28
N CYS A 74 13.74 4.29 4.43
CA CYS A 74 13.29 2.94 4.82
C CYS A 74 13.35 2.66 6.33
N ILE A 75 14.14 3.43 7.09
CA ILE A 75 14.27 3.25 8.55
C ILE A 75 13.61 4.40 9.29
N LYS A 76 13.85 5.66 8.87
CA LYS A 76 13.23 6.84 9.49
C LYS A 76 11.88 7.20 8.87
N GLN A 77 11.43 6.46 7.84
CA GLN A 77 10.11 6.61 7.22
C GLN A 77 9.83 8.02 6.68
N GLN A 78 10.87 8.75 6.29
CA GLN A 78 10.73 10.10 5.76
C GLN A 78 10.32 10.08 4.28
N SER A 79 9.43 10.99 3.91
CA SER A 79 9.08 11.30 2.52
C SER A 79 10.27 11.90 1.75
N CYS A 80 10.24 11.84 0.42
CA CYS A 80 11.32 12.42 -0.39
C CYS A 80 11.52 13.93 -0.15
N ARG A 81 10.46 14.67 0.24
CA ARG A 81 10.55 16.09 0.62
C ARG A 81 11.22 16.27 1.98
N GLU A 82 10.93 15.42 2.95
CA GLU A 82 11.58 15.46 4.26
C GLU A 82 13.04 15.02 4.19
N ILE A 83 13.36 14.06 3.31
CA ILE A 83 14.74 13.66 3.04
C ILE A 83 15.54 14.82 2.46
N GLU A 84 14.96 15.57 1.51
CA GLU A 84 15.59 16.77 0.93
C GLU A 84 15.94 17.80 2.02
N LYS A 85 14.99 18.09 2.92
CA LYS A 85 15.23 18.96 4.09
C LYS A 85 16.30 18.38 5.03
N SER A 86 16.22 17.08 5.34
CA SER A 86 17.14 16.38 6.26
C SER A 86 18.56 16.24 5.73
N LEU A 87 18.75 16.41 4.42
CA LEU A 87 20.05 16.45 3.76
C LEU A 87 20.49 17.88 3.45
N GLY A 88 19.82 18.91 3.98
CA GLY A 88 20.18 20.31 3.77
C GLY A 88 20.14 20.72 2.29
N PHE A 89 19.16 20.20 1.53
CA PHE A 89 18.97 20.47 0.10
C PHE A 89 20.13 20.04 -0.81
N ILE A 90 21.09 19.27 -0.29
CA ILE A 90 22.18 18.66 -1.10
C ILE A 90 21.59 17.74 -2.19
N VAL A 91 20.42 17.14 -1.92
CA VAL A 91 19.73 16.22 -2.82
C VAL A 91 18.25 16.62 -2.95
N HIS A 92 17.85 16.97 -4.17
CA HIS A 92 16.45 17.28 -4.47
C HIS A 92 15.54 16.04 -4.34
N LYS A 93 14.27 16.23 -3.95
CA LYS A 93 13.29 15.14 -3.76
C LYS A 93 13.19 14.15 -4.92
N SER A 94 13.28 14.61 -6.17
CA SER A 94 13.20 13.76 -7.37
C SER A 94 14.41 12.82 -7.50
N CYS A 95 15.57 13.27 -7.03
CA CYS A 95 16.79 12.50 -7.01
C CYS A 95 16.69 11.39 -5.95
N SER A 96 16.21 11.72 -4.75
CA SER A 96 15.90 10.71 -3.70
C SER A 96 14.92 9.66 -4.21
N HIS A 97 13.85 10.07 -4.89
CA HIS A 97 12.88 9.14 -5.46
C HIS A 97 13.50 8.23 -6.54
N SER A 98 14.33 8.78 -7.42
CA SER A 98 15.03 8.02 -8.47
C SER A 98 16.01 7.01 -7.87
N VAL A 99 16.76 7.40 -6.84
CA VAL A 99 17.68 6.51 -6.09
C VAL A 99 16.92 5.35 -5.45
N LEU A 100 15.77 5.61 -4.85
CA LEU A 100 14.96 4.58 -4.21
C LEU A 100 14.32 3.64 -5.24
N ARG A 101 13.83 4.15 -6.38
CA ARG A 101 13.32 3.32 -7.48
C ARG A 101 14.39 2.45 -8.13
N ALA A 102 15.61 2.94 -8.26
CA ALA A 102 16.73 2.18 -8.81
C ALA A 102 17.29 1.14 -7.84
N SER A 103 16.91 1.18 -6.56
CA SER A 103 17.37 0.24 -5.56
C SER A 103 16.64 -1.09 -5.66
N LYS A 104 17.41 -2.18 -5.76
CA LYS A 104 16.86 -3.56 -5.69
C LYS A 104 16.30 -3.95 -4.32
N PHE A 105 16.54 -3.12 -3.29
CA PHE A 105 16.14 -3.42 -1.91
C PHE A 105 14.99 -2.53 -1.41
N ALA A 106 14.63 -1.47 -2.14
CA ALA A 106 13.55 -0.58 -1.72
C ALA A 106 12.34 -0.80 -2.62
N LYS A 107 11.16 -0.93 -2.02
CA LYS A 107 9.89 -0.96 -2.75
C LYS A 107 8.90 -0.01 -2.10
N TYR A 108 8.24 0.81 -2.90
CA TYR A 108 7.15 1.65 -2.41
C TYR A 108 5.90 0.79 -2.28
N ILE A 109 5.48 0.49 -1.05
CA ILE A 109 4.35 -0.40 -0.79
C ILE A 109 3.33 0.27 0.13
N LYS A 110 2.07 -0.15 0.00
CA LYS A 110 1.02 0.20 0.95
C LYS A 110 1.32 -0.50 2.28
N ARG A 111 1.27 0.24 3.39
CA ARG A 111 1.36 -0.37 4.73
C ARG A 111 0.19 -1.32 4.93
N LYS A 112 0.46 -2.54 5.43
CA LYS A 112 -0.61 -3.50 5.76
C LYS A 112 -1.27 -3.08 7.07
N PRO A 113 -2.59 -2.80 7.09
CA PRO A 113 -3.30 -2.53 8.33
C PRO A 113 -3.62 -3.87 9.03
N SER A 114 -2.60 -4.52 9.61
CA SER A 114 -2.81 -5.76 10.36
C SER A 114 -2.32 -5.60 11.79
N PRO A 115 -3.10 -5.99 12.80
CA PRO A 115 -2.63 -5.99 14.18
C PRO A 115 -1.53 -7.06 14.36
N TYR A 116 -0.54 -6.78 15.21
CA TYR A 116 0.44 -7.78 15.63
C TYR A 116 -0.23 -8.95 16.37
N LEU A 117 0.07 -10.19 15.97
CA LEU A 117 -0.54 -11.41 16.49
C LEU A 117 0.44 -12.20 17.36
N LYS A 118 0.11 -12.35 18.66
CA LYS A 118 0.79 -13.27 19.59
C LYS A 118 0.43 -14.73 19.27
N LYS A 119 1.22 -15.68 19.77
CA LYS A 119 0.99 -17.14 19.60
C LYS A 119 -0.43 -17.55 20.00
N GLN A 120 -0.92 -17.07 21.14
CA GLN A 120 -2.28 -17.33 21.62
C GLN A 120 -3.37 -16.87 20.63
N HIS A 121 -3.20 -15.72 19.97
CA HIS A 121 -4.18 -15.22 19.00
C HIS A 121 -4.24 -16.14 17.78
N LYS A 122 -3.09 -16.63 17.31
CA LYS A 122 -3.01 -17.57 16.17
C LYS A 122 -3.75 -18.88 16.48
N VAL A 123 -3.56 -19.42 17.68
CA VAL A 123 -4.25 -20.66 18.13
C VAL A 123 -5.76 -20.46 18.21
N ALA A 124 -6.22 -19.37 18.84
CA ALA A 124 -7.65 -19.07 18.96
C ALA A 124 -8.31 -18.89 17.60
N ARG A 125 -7.66 -18.16 16.68
CA ARG A 125 -8.12 -17.98 15.29
C ARG A 125 -8.19 -19.28 14.52
N LEU A 126 -7.18 -20.14 14.64
CA LEU A 126 -7.17 -21.45 13.98
C LEU A 126 -8.30 -22.34 14.52
N ARG A 127 -8.53 -22.34 15.83
CA ARG A 127 -9.63 -23.09 16.45
C ARG A 127 -10.99 -22.60 15.91
N PHE A 128 -11.20 -21.29 15.90
CA PHE A 128 -12.41 -20.67 15.35
C PHE A 128 -12.62 -21.09 13.88
N ALA A 129 -11.60 -20.95 13.04
CA ALA A 129 -11.68 -21.33 11.63
C ALA A 129 -12.06 -22.80 11.47
N LYS A 130 -11.37 -23.72 12.17
CA LYS A 130 -11.69 -25.16 12.13
C LYS A 130 -13.12 -25.47 12.59
N GLN A 131 -13.63 -24.75 13.57
CA GLN A 131 -14.97 -24.99 14.13
C GLN A 131 -16.10 -24.59 13.19
N TYR A 132 -15.93 -23.53 12.39
CA TYR A 132 -17.01 -22.94 11.58
C TYR A 132 -16.83 -23.08 10.06
N ILE A 133 -15.68 -23.50 9.56
CA ILE A 133 -15.40 -23.57 8.11
C ILE A 133 -16.44 -24.36 7.31
N ASN A 134 -16.95 -25.47 7.86
CA ASN A 134 -17.90 -26.36 7.19
C ASN A 134 -19.33 -26.23 7.76
N LYS A 135 -19.73 -25.06 8.23
CA LYS A 135 -21.07 -24.80 8.82
C LYS A 135 -21.86 -23.76 8.01
N PRO A 136 -22.36 -24.07 6.81
CA PRO A 136 -23.06 -23.11 5.96
C PRO A 136 -24.31 -22.52 6.64
N ASN A 137 -25.11 -23.34 7.32
CA ASN A 137 -26.31 -22.88 8.04
C ASN A 137 -25.98 -21.88 9.15
N PHE A 138 -24.84 -22.05 9.82
CA PHE A 138 -24.37 -21.10 10.82
C PHE A 138 -24.06 -19.75 10.19
N TRP A 139 -23.36 -19.72 9.06
CA TRP A 139 -23.04 -18.48 8.34
C TRP A 139 -24.29 -17.78 7.79
N HIS A 140 -25.33 -18.54 7.42
CA HIS A 140 -26.60 -17.99 6.98
C HIS A 140 -27.30 -17.17 8.08
N CYS A 141 -27.27 -17.66 9.32
CA CYS A 141 -27.91 -17.03 10.49
C CYS A 141 -26.99 -16.10 11.27
N LEU A 142 -25.75 -15.88 10.82
CA LEU A 142 -24.78 -15.02 11.51
C LEU A 142 -24.95 -13.56 11.08
N VAL A 143 -25.10 -12.69 12.07
CA VAL A 143 -25.13 -11.23 11.91
C VAL A 143 -23.79 -10.66 12.35
N PHE A 144 -23.05 -10.08 11.41
CA PHE A 144 -21.81 -9.38 11.67
C PHE A 144 -22.08 -7.92 12.02
N SER A 145 -21.33 -7.35 12.95
CA SER A 145 -21.36 -5.91 13.25
C SER A 145 -19.97 -5.38 13.52
N ASP A 146 -19.82 -4.07 13.35
CA ASP A 146 -18.57 -3.34 13.65
C ASP A 146 -18.80 -1.83 13.65
N GLU A 147 -17.92 -1.10 14.32
CA GLU A 147 -17.82 0.35 14.26
C GLU A 147 -16.69 0.80 13.33
N LYS A 148 -17.00 1.72 12.43
CA LYS A 148 -16.01 2.38 11.58
C LYS A 148 -15.94 3.86 11.84
N MET A 149 -14.70 4.36 11.98
CA MET A 149 -14.43 5.79 11.95
C MET A 149 -14.20 6.26 10.51
N PHE A 150 -14.94 7.29 10.10
CA PHE A 150 -14.71 8.06 8.87
C PHE A 150 -14.16 9.43 9.25
N ASN A 151 -13.01 9.80 8.68
CA ASN A 151 -12.36 11.09 8.97
C ASN A 151 -12.70 12.13 7.89
N LEU A 152 -12.69 13.40 8.27
CA LEU A 152 -12.94 14.51 7.34
C LEU A 152 -11.84 14.67 6.27
N ASP A 153 -10.59 14.34 6.61
CA ASP A 153 -9.40 14.50 5.76
C ASP A 153 -9.11 13.30 4.84
N GLY A 154 -9.96 12.27 4.87
CA GLY A 154 -9.86 11.08 4.01
C GLY A 154 -9.67 9.77 4.78
N PRO A 155 -9.61 8.62 4.07
CA PRO A 155 -9.58 7.31 4.70
C PRO A 155 -8.21 7.01 5.34
N ASP A 156 -8.24 6.42 6.54
CA ASP A 156 -7.06 5.84 7.17
C ASP A 156 -6.52 4.65 6.37
N GLY A 157 -5.20 4.55 6.23
CA GLY A 157 -4.55 3.40 5.57
C GLY A 157 -4.13 3.63 4.11
N CYS A 158 -4.26 4.83 3.56
CA CYS A 158 -3.58 5.25 2.33
C CYS A 158 -2.12 5.67 2.57
N GLN A 159 -1.48 5.15 3.62
CA GLN A 159 -0.07 5.40 3.89
C GLN A 159 0.80 4.41 3.13
N TYR A 160 1.51 4.94 2.14
CA TYR A 160 2.57 4.24 1.46
C TYR A 160 3.91 4.59 2.07
N TYR A 161 4.85 3.67 2.03
CA TYR A 161 6.20 3.89 2.50
C TYR A 161 7.22 3.16 1.66
N TRP A 162 8.47 3.61 1.75
CA TRP A 162 9.60 2.90 1.19
C TRP A 162 9.98 1.76 2.12
N HIS A 163 9.66 0.53 1.72
CA HIS A 163 9.96 -0.66 2.46
C HIS A 163 11.32 -1.25 2.04
N ASP A 164 12.15 -1.56 3.03
CA ASP A 164 13.35 -2.38 2.82
C ASP A 164 12.95 -3.85 2.74
N LEU A 165 13.08 -4.44 1.55
CA LEU A 165 12.71 -5.83 1.23
C LEU A 165 13.44 -6.88 2.07
N ARG A 166 14.44 -6.48 2.87
CA ARG A 166 15.19 -7.35 3.77
C ARG A 166 14.60 -7.42 5.18
N ARG A 167 13.49 -6.72 5.42
CA ARG A 167 12.81 -6.66 6.73
C ARG A 167 11.37 -7.10 6.58
N GLU A 168 10.76 -7.51 7.69
CA GLU A 168 9.32 -7.73 7.72
C GLU A 168 8.56 -6.41 7.46
N PRO A 169 7.44 -6.43 6.71
CA PRO A 169 6.62 -5.25 6.51
C PRO A 169 6.11 -4.68 7.83
N GLU A 170 6.28 -3.37 8.04
CA GLU A 170 5.76 -2.71 9.24
C GLU A 170 4.23 -2.68 9.23
N THR A 171 3.66 -3.06 10.37
CA THR A 171 2.24 -2.91 10.72
C THR A 171 2.05 -1.64 11.55
N TYR A 172 1.13 -0.77 11.13
CA TYR A 172 0.81 0.48 11.85
C TYR A 172 -0.44 0.30 12.72
N SER A 173 -0.45 0.90 13.92
CA SER A 173 -1.66 1.11 14.70
C SER A 173 -2.28 2.46 14.32
N LYS A 174 -3.61 2.51 14.15
CA LYS A 174 -4.41 3.69 13.73
C LYS A 174 -3.91 5.04 14.30
N ARG A 175 -4.09 6.12 13.52
CA ARG A 175 -3.78 7.50 13.90
C ARG A 175 -4.53 7.84 15.21
N VAL A 176 -3.86 8.48 16.17
CA VAL A 176 -4.43 8.67 17.53
C VAL A 176 -5.13 10.02 17.71
N VAL A 177 -4.81 11.09 16.97
CA VAL A 177 -5.49 12.39 17.17
C VAL A 177 -5.40 13.29 15.92
N GLY A 178 -6.50 13.98 15.57
CA GLY A 178 -6.52 15.18 14.72
C GLY A 178 -7.33 15.04 13.41
N GLY A 179 -8.20 16.01 13.15
CA GLY A 179 -9.20 15.99 12.07
C GLY A 179 -10.53 15.46 12.59
N GLY A 180 -11.63 16.20 12.41
CA GLY A 180 -12.95 15.72 12.82
C GLY A 180 -13.26 14.34 12.20
N SER A 181 -14.10 13.57 12.88
CA SER A 181 -14.48 12.24 12.43
C SER A 181 -15.90 11.90 12.86
N VAL A 182 -16.49 10.97 12.12
CA VAL A 182 -17.82 10.41 12.35
C VAL A 182 -17.65 8.91 12.58
N MET A 183 -18.09 8.43 13.74
CA MET A 183 -18.12 7.00 14.04
C MET A 183 -19.46 6.45 13.58
N VAL A 184 -19.44 5.39 12.78
CA VAL A 184 -20.63 4.76 12.22
C VAL A 184 -20.65 3.30 12.65
N TRP A 185 -21.78 2.84 13.17
CA TRP A 185 -22.05 1.44 13.45
C TRP A 185 -23.01 0.86 12.40
N ALA A 186 -22.82 -0.41 12.06
CA ALA A 186 -23.76 -1.16 11.26
C ALA A 186 -23.69 -2.65 11.55
N ALA A 187 -24.73 -3.36 11.11
CA ALA A 187 -24.78 -4.81 11.09
C ALA A 187 -25.17 -5.32 9.69
N ILE A 188 -24.66 -6.49 9.31
CA ILE A 188 -24.96 -7.17 8.05
C ILE A 188 -25.10 -8.68 8.25
N CYS A 189 -25.86 -9.34 7.39
CA CYS A 189 -25.94 -10.79 7.30
C CYS A 189 -26.09 -11.22 5.83
N SER A 190 -26.28 -12.51 5.60
CA SER A 190 -26.49 -13.07 4.26
C SER A 190 -27.73 -12.51 3.54
N GLN A 191 -28.76 -12.10 4.28
CA GLN A 191 -30.05 -11.63 3.74
C GLN A 191 -30.18 -10.12 3.64
N GLY A 192 -29.28 -9.35 4.27
CA GLY A 192 -29.42 -7.89 4.27
C GLY A 192 -28.51 -7.16 5.24
N LYS A 193 -28.86 -5.90 5.50
CA LYS A 193 -28.10 -4.98 6.34
C LYS A 193 -29.02 -4.16 7.24
N SER A 194 -28.51 -3.74 8.39
CA SER A 194 -29.16 -2.76 9.25
C SER A 194 -29.14 -1.36 8.60
N LYS A 195 -29.85 -0.42 9.23
CA LYS A 195 -29.59 1.00 9.05
C LYS A 195 -28.21 1.35 9.63
N LEU A 196 -27.57 2.36 9.05
CA LEU A 196 -26.33 2.92 9.61
C LEU A 196 -26.68 3.77 10.84
N ALA A 197 -25.94 3.59 11.92
CA ALA A 197 -26.07 4.37 13.13
C ALA A 197 -24.88 5.33 13.25
N ILE A 198 -25.14 6.63 13.25
CA ILE A 198 -24.10 7.65 13.50
C ILE A 198 -23.94 7.80 15.01
N LEU A 199 -22.76 7.47 15.53
CA LEU A 199 -22.46 7.43 16.95
C LEU A 199 -21.84 8.75 17.41
N GLN A 200 -22.52 9.41 18.36
CA GLN A 200 -22.09 10.72 18.87
C GLN A 200 -21.30 10.62 20.18
N GLY A 201 -20.16 11.32 20.19
CA GLY A 201 -19.29 11.44 21.35
C GLY A 201 -18.59 10.13 21.74
N LYS A 202 -18.04 10.12 22.95
CA LYS A 202 -17.40 8.92 23.51
C LYS A 202 -18.44 7.82 23.72
N GLN A 203 -18.10 6.62 23.28
CA GLN A 203 -18.90 5.43 23.46
C GLN A 203 -18.61 4.78 24.81
N ASP A 204 -19.67 4.36 25.49
CA ASP A 204 -19.65 3.53 26.68
C ASP A 204 -20.64 2.36 26.49
N SER A 205 -20.73 1.48 27.48
CA SER A 205 -21.61 0.32 27.39
C SER A 205 -23.09 0.69 27.30
N SER A 206 -23.52 1.79 27.91
CA SER A 206 -24.93 2.22 27.90
C SER A 206 -25.34 2.67 26.49
N LYS A 207 -24.55 3.55 25.87
CA LYS A 207 -24.75 3.99 24.48
C LYS A 207 -24.65 2.86 23.48
N TYR A 208 -23.78 1.89 23.75
CA TYR A 208 -23.71 0.69 22.92
C TYR A 208 -25.00 -0.13 23.01
N CYS A 209 -25.52 -0.39 24.23
CA CYS A 209 -26.83 -1.05 24.40
C CYS A 209 -27.97 -0.28 23.72
N GLU A 210 -27.97 1.06 23.80
CA GLU A 210 -28.92 1.90 23.08
C GLU A 210 -28.81 1.72 21.55
N THR A 211 -27.59 1.67 21.02
CA THR A 211 -27.32 1.39 19.61
C THR A 211 -27.86 0.02 19.20
N LEU A 212 -27.62 -1.02 20.01
CA LEU A 212 -28.17 -2.35 19.74
C LEU A 212 -29.71 -2.34 19.79
N SER A 213 -30.30 -1.66 20.77
CA SER A 213 -31.76 -1.53 20.90
C SER A 213 -32.39 -0.85 19.68
N ASN A 214 -31.79 0.25 19.21
CA ASN A 214 -32.36 1.09 18.16
C ASN A 214 -32.08 0.57 16.75
N TYR A 215 -31.00 -0.19 16.55
CA TYR A 215 -30.56 -0.59 15.21
C TYR A 215 -30.39 -2.09 15.01
N LEU A 216 -29.91 -2.84 16.03
CA LEU A 216 -29.78 -4.30 15.93
C LEU A 216 -31.13 -4.98 16.09
N LEU A 217 -31.86 -4.74 17.19
CA LEU A 217 -33.10 -5.48 17.48
C LEU A 217 -34.18 -5.32 16.39
N PRO A 218 -34.42 -4.12 15.82
CA PRO A 218 -35.35 -3.98 14.70
C PRO A 218 -34.89 -4.75 13.47
N PHE A 219 -33.58 -4.79 13.21
CA PHE A 219 -33.02 -5.57 12.11
C PHE A 219 -33.19 -7.08 12.33
N LEU A 220 -32.98 -7.57 13.55
CA LEU A 220 -33.21 -8.99 13.87
C LEU A 220 -34.68 -9.39 13.70
N ARG A 221 -35.62 -8.53 14.14
CA ARG A 221 -37.07 -8.75 13.91
C ARG A 221 -37.40 -8.80 12.42
N GLU A 222 -36.84 -7.89 11.63
CA GLU A 222 -37.04 -7.89 10.17
C GLU A 222 -36.52 -9.19 9.52
N LEU A 223 -35.39 -9.72 9.99
CA LEU A 223 -34.84 -11.00 9.51
C LEU A 223 -35.74 -12.19 9.85
N GLU A 224 -36.33 -12.20 11.04
CA GLU A 224 -37.29 -13.23 11.42
C GLU A 224 -38.56 -13.15 10.58
N GLU A 225 -39.15 -11.96 10.46
CA GLU A 225 -40.42 -11.72 9.75
C GLU A 225 -40.31 -12.01 8.25
N LYS A 226 -39.22 -11.55 7.59
CA LYS A 226 -39.08 -11.65 6.13
C LYS A 226 -38.39 -12.91 5.65
N HIS A 227 -37.49 -13.47 6.47
CA HIS A 227 -36.60 -14.56 6.05
C HIS A 227 -36.69 -15.80 6.95
N GLY A 228 -37.50 -15.77 8.01
CA GLY A 228 -37.69 -16.91 8.92
C GLY A 228 -36.44 -17.28 9.73
N ILE A 229 -35.47 -16.36 9.86
CA ILE A 229 -34.24 -16.59 10.64
C ILE A 229 -34.58 -16.42 12.12
N LYS A 230 -34.85 -17.55 12.78
CA LYS A 230 -35.08 -17.61 14.22
C LYS A 230 -33.73 -17.78 14.93
N GLU A 231 -33.52 -17.02 16.00
CA GLU A 231 -32.29 -17.05 16.83
C GLU A 231 -30.98 -16.75 16.07
N PRO A 232 -30.85 -15.57 15.46
CA PRO A 232 -29.61 -15.16 14.82
C PRO A 232 -28.46 -15.11 15.83
N VAL A 233 -27.29 -15.59 15.39
CA VAL A 233 -26.06 -15.44 16.17
C VAL A 233 -25.50 -14.05 15.88
N PHE A 234 -25.12 -13.32 16.92
CA PHE A 234 -24.62 -11.96 16.81
C PHE A 234 -23.11 -11.90 17.01
N GLN A 235 -22.40 -11.41 16.01
CA GLN A 235 -20.97 -11.15 16.11
C GLN A 235 -20.73 -9.67 16.41
N HIS A 236 -19.96 -9.43 17.47
CA HIS A 236 -19.27 -8.17 17.75
C HIS A 236 -17.83 -8.48 18.18
N ASP A 237 -16.96 -7.46 18.25
CA ASP A 237 -15.59 -7.66 18.72
C ASP A 237 -15.51 -7.68 20.26
N ASN A 238 -14.32 -8.00 20.79
CA ASN A 238 -14.10 -8.07 22.24
C ASN A 238 -13.65 -6.72 22.83
N ALA A 239 -14.13 -5.58 22.31
CA ALA A 239 -13.92 -4.29 22.94
C ALA A 239 -14.47 -4.28 24.37
N SER A 240 -13.86 -3.50 25.27
CA SER A 240 -14.22 -3.50 26.69
C SER A 240 -15.67 -3.11 26.96
N ILE A 241 -16.27 -2.27 26.11
CA ILE A 241 -17.68 -1.89 26.19
C ILE A 241 -18.60 -3.05 25.77
N HIS A 242 -18.19 -3.86 24.78
CA HIS A 242 -18.93 -5.02 24.27
C HIS A 242 -18.91 -6.18 25.26
N SER A 243 -17.77 -6.38 25.94
CA SER A 243 -17.60 -7.40 26.98
C SER A 243 -18.04 -6.92 28.37
N SER A 244 -18.72 -5.78 28.48
CA SER A 244 -19.17 -5.25 29.76
C SER A 244 -20.34 -6.07 30.32
N ARG A 245 -20.51 -6.04 31.64
CA ARG A 245 -21.65 -6.70 32.30
C ARG A 245 -22.99 -6.19 31.78
N ALA A 246 -23.12 -4.87 31.62
CA ALA A 246 -24.33 -4.24 31.10
C ALA A 246 -24.69 -4.74 29.70
N THR A 247 -23.70 -4.88 28.81
CA THR A 247 -23.92 -5.40 27.46
C THR A 247 -24.25 -6.89 27.46
N ALA A 248 -23.58 -7.69 28.29
CA ALA A 248 -23.91 -9.11 28.44
C ALA A 248 -25.35 -9.32 28.95
N GLU A 249 -25.77 -8.56 29.97
CA GLU A 249 -27.14 -8.61 30.51
C GLU A 249 -28.17 -8.13 29.45
N PHE A 250 -27.87 -7.06 28.71
CA PHE A 250 -28.73 -6.58 27.63
C PHE A 250 -28.94 -7.62 26.53
N LEU A 251 -27.86 -8.27 26.06
CA LEU A 251 -27.93 -9.30 25.02
C LEU A 251 -28.73 -10.52 25.49
N ALA A 252 -28.52 -10.95 26.73
CA ALA A 252 -29.28 -12.04 27.34
C ALA A 252 -30.79 -11.71 27.41
N ASN A 253 -31.15 -10.51 27.89
CA ASN A 253 -32.54 -10.07 27.97
C ASN A 253 -33.21 -9.88 26.60
N SER A 254 -32.42 -9.69 25.55
CA SER A 254 -32.89 -9.50 24.18
C SER A 254 -32.91 -10.79 23.35
N ASN A 255 -32.66 -11.96 23.96
CA ASN A 255 -32.51 -13.26 23.29
C ASN A 255 -31.50 -13.22 22.12
N CYS A 256 -30.44 -12.42 22.26
CA CYS A 256 -29.42 -12.25 21.24
C CYS A 256 -28.17 -13.03 21.66
N LEU A 257 -27.80 -14.06 20.88
CA LEU A 257 -26.70 -14.96 21.23
C LEU A 257 -25.35 -14.41 20.71
N PRO A 258 -24.44 -13.93 21.59
CA PRO A 258 -23.15 -13.45 21.14
C PRO A 258 -22.24 -14.59 20.66
N LEU A 259 -21.56 -14.39 19.53
CA LEU A 259 -20.54 -15.29 19.02
C LEU A 259 -19.23 -15.12 19.80
N ILE A 260 -18.66 -16.24 20.25
CA ILE A 260 -17.28 -16.25 20.77
C ILE A 260 -16.31 -15.89 19.64
N TRP A 261 -15.82 -14.65 19.67
CA TRP A 261 -14.97 -14.09 18.63
C TRP A 261 -13.47 -14.13 18.99
N PRO A 262 -12.58 -14.56 18.08
CA PRO A 262 -11.14 -14.51 18.34
C PRO A 262 -10.60 -13.08 18.26
N SER A 263 -9.91 -12.62 19.31
CA SER A 263 -9.33 -11.27 19.36
C SER A 263 -8.40 -10.96 18.19
N LYS A 264 -8.37 -9.68 17.77
CA LYS A 264 -7.54 -9.15 16.66
C LYS A 264 -7.81 -9.88 15.34
N SER A 265 -9.09 -10.03 14.99
CA SER A 265 -9.50 -10.72 13.76
C SER A 265 -10.42 -9.92 12.85
N PRO A 266 -10.02 -8.69 12.45
CA PRO A 266 -10.82 -7.90 11.52
C PRO A 266 -10.98 -8.60 10.17
N ASP A 267 -9.98 -9.36 9.72
CA ASP A 267 -10.03 -10.11 8.46
C ASP A 267 -11.03 -11.28 8.45
N LEU A 268 -11.53 -11.70 9.63
CA LEU A 268 -12.60 -12.69 9.72
C LEU A 268 -13.99 -12.03 9.71
N ASN A 269 -14.08 -10.71 9.93
CA ASN A 269 -15.34 -9.98 9.95
C ASN A 269 -15.68 -9.46 8.54
N VAL A 270 -16.72 -10.00 7.92
CA VAL A 270 -17.07 -9.68 6.51
C VAL A 270 -17.51 -8.22 6.33
N ILE A 271 -17.97 -7.54 7.40
CA ILE A 271 -18.37 -6.14 7.33
C ILE A 271 -17.20 -5.20 6.99
N GLU A 272 -15.96 -5.60 7.28
CA GLU A 272 -14.76 -4.84 6.93
C GLU A 272 -14.61 -4.69 5.41
N ASN A 273 -15.11 -5.65 4.63
CA ASN A 273 -15.15 -5.54 3.17
C ASN A 273 -16.19 -4.50 2.73
N VAL A 274 -17.37 -4.49 3.35
CA VAL A 274 -18.44 -3.51 3.09
C VAL A 274 -17.96 -2.11 3.45
N TRP A 275 -17.29 -1.97 4.58
CA TRP A 275 -16.59 -0.75 4.97
C TRP A 275 -15.54 -0.28 3.96
N GLY A 276 -14.80 -1.20 3.35
CA GLY A 276 -13.87 -0.90 2.27
C GLY A 276 -14.54 -0.44 0.98
N VAL A 277 -15.73 -0.93 0.67
CA VAL A 277 -16.55 -0.43 -0.45
C VAL A 277 -17.09 0.96 -0.13
N LEU A 278 -17.74 1.12 1.03
CA LEU A 278 -18.34 2.39 1.44
C LEU A 278 -17.31 3.51 1.53
N ALA A 279 -16.14 3.26 2.12
CA ALA A 279 -15.08 4.27 2.18
C ALA A 279 -14.57 4.69 0.80
N ARG A 280 -14.50 3.79 -0.18
CA ARG A 280 -14.10 4.17 -1.55
C ARG A 280 -15.11 5.08 -2.22
N ASP A 281 -16.39 4.90 -1.90
CA ASP A 281 -17.45 5.73 -2.45
C ASP A 281 -17.52 7.10 -1.76
N VAL A 282 -17.50 7.11 -0.42
CA VAL A 282 -17.46 8.35 0.39
C VAL A 282 -16.31 9.27 -0.01
N TYR A 283 -15.11 8.71 -0.22
CA TYR A 283 -13.90 9.46 -0.57
C TYR A 283 -13.55 9.41 -2.06
N LYS A 284 -14.53 9.10 -2.92
CA LYS A 284 -14.34 9.04 -4.37
C LYS A 284 -13.72 10.33 -4.89
N ASN A 285 -12.81 10.21 -5.86
CA ASN A 285 -12.07 11.34 -6.45
C ASN A 285 -11.23 12.16 -5.44
N GLY A 286 -10.90 11.59 -4.28
CA GLY A 286 -10.14 12.30 -3.25
C GLY A 286 -10.96 13.36 -2.51
N ARG A 287 -12.30 13.21 -2.49
CA ARG A 287 -13.20 14.10 -1.75
C ARG A 287 -12.79 14.17 -0.28
N GLN A 288 -12.79 15.39 0.25
CA GLN A 288 -12.60 15.70 1.66
C GLN A 288 -13.80 16.52 2.13
N PHE A 289 -14.00 16.56 3.44
CA PHE A 289 -15.18 17.18 4.06
C PHE A 289 -14.74 18.28 5.02
N ALA A 290 -15.46 19.40 5.03
CA ALA A 290 -15.16 20.52 5.92
C ALA A 290 -15.83 20.36 7.29
N THR A 291 -17.01 19.75 7.34
CA THR A 291 -17.81 19.56 8.56
C THR A 291 -18.30 18.12 8.67
N LYS A 292 -18.70 17.72 9.89
CA LYS A 292 -19.29 16.39 10.14
C LYS A 292 -20.61 16.21 9.40
N ASP A 293 -21.47 17.22 9.41
CA ASP A 293 -22.76 17.19 8.73
C ASP A 293 -22.62 16.90 7.23
N GLN A 294 -21.58 17.43 6.58
CA GLN A 294 -21.30 17.14 5.16
C GLN A 294 -20.85 15.70 4.90
N LEU A 295 -20.24 15.06 5.90
CA LEU A 295 -19.82 13.65 5.83
C LEU A 295 -20.97 12.70 6.16
N GLU A 296 -21.94 13.16 6.95
CA GLU A 296 -23.14 12.41 7.35
C GLU A 296 -24.24 12.42 6.28
N ALA A 297 -24.33 13.49 5.49
CA ALA A 297 -25.28 13.67 4.39
C ALA A 297 -24.94 12.84 3.14
#